data_AF-A0A958YYR2-F1
#
_entry.id   AF-A0A958YYR2-F1
#
_cell.length_a   1.000
_cell.length_b   1.000
_cell.length_c   1.000
_cell.angle_alpha   90.00
_cell.angle_beta   90.00
_cell.angle_gamma   90.00
#
_symmetry.space_group_name_H-M   'P 1'
#
loop_
_entity.id
_entity.type
_entity.pdbx_description
1 polymer ?
#
loop_
_entity_poly.entity_id
_entity_poly.type
_entity_poly.pdbx_seq_one_letter_code
_entity_poly.pdbx_strand_id
1 'polypeptide(L)'
;MKTIISIILVIVAFGYADAQDIQYVNAENGLIVREKPSQGAIKVGMLDYGTAVEITEHTNLKLDVVDGGNTLSGEWVKVRGIDAYEFFEEGYVFNGYLTEEKLEKRFKAPYDEFTVTIEGISKKESKTDDVNPDFNGVLFYTLNDDETLEGKTVRVKHHQEFRSIQVFQKHANSIAISDDKSHCDIIDWQHYYSSWKPLKTISSNKKFEALPISEKEASRFIDVNIDDLKAVVNDACGETWSDAIKDVTTLNDYPTKVVVSKQYLRIVMTDIDGYKTEKIIIFEVPLNSQTKKESYAKL
;
A
#
# COMPACT_ATOMS: atom_id res chain seq x y z
N MET A 1 28.57 -55.47 54.28
CA MET A 1 29.09 -55.89 52.96
C MET A 1 28.17 -55.33 51.89
N LYS A 2 28.76 -54.53 50.97
CA LYS A 2 28.36 -54.33 49.57
C LYS A 2 26.98 -53.68 49.31
N THR A 3 26.95 -52.39 48.98
CA THR A 3 26.80 -51.85 47.59
C THR A 3 25.51 -52.34 46.94
N ILE A 4 24.58 -51.45 46.56
CA ILE A 4 24.62 -50.82 45.23
C ILE A 4 24.02 -49.41 45.29
N ILE A 5 24.83 -48.47 44.79
CA ILE A 5 24.46 -47.12 44.37
C ILE A 5 23.70 -47.27 43.05
N SER A 6 22.46 -46.77 42.98
CA SER A 6 21.80 -46.47 41.70
C SER A 6 21.45 -44.99 41.69
N ILE A 7 22.39 -44.19 41.20
CA ILE A 7 22.14 -42.81 40.78
C ILE A 7 21.43 -42.92 39.42
N ILE A 8 20.11 -42.70 39.41
CA ILE A 8 19.40 -42.36 38.17
C ILE A 8 19.53 -40.84 38.03
N LEU A 9 20.54 -40.43 37.28
CA LEU A 9 20.69 -39.06 36.80
C LEU A 9 19.69 -38.87 35.65
N VAL A 10 18.44 -38.48 35.95
CA VAL A 10 17.53 -37.97 34.93
C VAL A 10 18.04 -36.59 34.55
N ILE A 11 18.90 -36.54 33.53
CA ILE A 11 19.16 -35.32 32.77
C ILE A 11 17.83 -35.01 32.08
N VAL A 12 16.98 -34.22 32.73
CA VAL A 12 15.97 -33.45 32.02
C VAL A 12 16.78 -32.41 31.25
N ALA A 13 17.22 -32.78 30.06
CA ALA A 13 17.51 -31.80 29.03
C ALA A 13 16.16 -31.15 28.75
N PHE A 14 15.82 -30.13 29.56
CA PHE A 14 14.96 -29.07 29.09
C PHE A 14 15.69 -28.52 27.88
N GLY A 15 15.32 -29.03 26.70
CA GLY A 15 15.46 -28.25 25.49
C GLY A 15 14.68 -26.99 25.77
N TYR A 16 15.38 -25.95 26.21
CA TYR A 16 14.96 -24.59 25.96
C TYR A 16 14.97 -24.49 24.44
N ALA A 17 13.85 -24.90 23.83
CA ALA A 17 13.45 -24.27 22.60
C ALA A 17 13.25 -22.81 23.04
N ASP A 18 14.26 -21.98 22.82
CA ASP A 18 14.08 -20.54 22.86
C ASP A 18 12.98 -20.26 21.85
N ALA A 19 11.75 -20.14 22.35
CA ALA A 19 10.64 -19.69 21.55
C ALA A 19 11.02 -18.27 21.13
N GLN A 20 11.22 -18.08 19.83
CA GLN A 20 11.54 -16.77 19.29
C GLN A 20 10.38 -15.83 19.65
N ASP A 21 10.67 -14.80 20.44
CA ASP A 21 9.68 -13.77 20.80
C ASP A 21 9.55 -12.77 19.65
N ILE A 22 8.83 -13.21 18.62
CA ILE A 22 8.57 -12.42 17.42
C ILE A 22 7.33 -11.58 17.64
N GLN A 23 7.47 -10.27 17.47
CA GLN A 23 6.37 -9.32 17.54
C GLN A 23 6.37 -8.38 16.34
N TYR A 24 5.26 -7.70 16.15
CA TYR A 24 5.01 -6.80 15.03
C TYR A 24 4.78 -5.39 15.54
N VAL A 25 5.34 -4.41 14.84
CA VAL A 25 5.15 -2.99 15.17
C VAL A 25 3.71 -2.56 14.90
N ASN A 26 2.99 -2.22 15.96
CA ASN A 26 1.62 -1.70 15.93
C ASN A 26 1.55 -0.18 16.13
N ALA A 27 2.69 0.52 15.96
CA ALA A 27 2.73 1.98 15.98
C ALA A 27 2.23 2.55 14.65
N GLU A 28 1.10 3.26 14.67
CA GLU A 28 0.46 3.86 13.49
C GLU A 28 1.40 4.75 12.65
N ASN A 29 2.33 5.45 13.29
CA ASN A 29 3.29 6.36 12.64
C ASN A 29 4.72 5.79 12.59
N GLY A 30 4.89 4.49 12.86
CA GLY A 30 6.19 3.85 13.06
C GLY A 30 6.70 3.97 14.50
N LEU A 31 7.59 3.05 14.86
CA LEU A 31 8.16 2.90 16.20
C LEU A 31 9.62 3.34 16.21
N ILE A 32 9.94 4.31 17.06
CA ILE A 32 11.31 4.85 17.15
C ILE A 32 12.22 3.83 17.85
N VAL A 33 13.34 3.52 17.21
CA VAL A 33 14.44 2.73 17.80
C VAL A 33 15.44 3.66 18.45
N ARG A 34 15.91 3.30 19.64
CA ARG A 34 16.85 4.11 20.43
C ARG A 34 18.09 3.33 20.83
N GLU A 35 19.18 4.06 21.02
CA GLU A 35 20.45 3.49 21.48
C GLU A 35 20.37 2.93 22.91
N LYS A 36 19.48 3.50 23.76
CA LYS A 36 19.31 3.12 25.17
C LYS A 36 17.83 3.07 25.53
N PRO A 37 17.43 2.28 26.55
CA PRO A 37 16.03 2.12 26.98
C PRO A 37 15.52 3.35 27.76
N SER A 38 15.42 4.50 27.08
CA SER A 38 14.99 5.77 27.66
C SER A 38 14.41 6.71 26.61
N GLN A 39 13.38 7.47 26.98
CA GLN A 39 12.74 8.46 26.10
C GLN A 39 13.67 9.59 25.64
N GLY A 40 14.75 9.86 26.39
CA GLY A 40 15.75 10.89 26.07
C GLY A 40 16.94 10.38 25.25
N ALA A 41 17.05 9.06 25.02
CA ALA A 41 18.18 8.48 24.32
C ALA A 41 18.20 8.85 22.82
N ILE A 42 19.39 8.78 22.21
CA ILE A 42 19.57 9.05 20.77
C ILE A 42 18.65 8.12 19.97
N LYS A 43 17.91 8.70 19.01
CA LYS A 43 17.12 7.95 18.04
C LYS A 43 18.07 7.40 16.99
N VAL A 44 18.11 6.07 16.84
CA VAL A 44 19.00 5.39 15.90
C VAL A 44 18.26 4.88 14.67
N GLY A 45 16.92 4.86 14.72
CA GLY A 45 16.11 4.46 13.59
C GLY A 45 14.61 4.57 13.85
N MET A 46 13.83 4.13 12.89
CA MET A 46 12.38 4.00 12.98
C MET A 46 11.96 2.72 12.27
N LEU A 47 11.15 1.91 12.93
CA LEU A 47 10.52 0.73 12.36
C LEU A 47 9.14 1.10 11.85
N ASP A 48 8.77 0.50 10.74
CA ASP A 48 7.48 0.76 10.12
C ASP A 48 6.39 -0.09 10.74
N TYR A 49 5.13 0.35 10.61
CA TYR A 49 3.99 -0.48 10.98
C TYR A 49 4.05 -1.84 10.27
N GLY A 50 3.85 -2.91 11.03
CA GLY A 50 3.93 -4.29 10.55
C GLY A 50 5.34 -4.83 10.38
N THR A 51 6.40 -4.05 10.67
CA THR A 51 7.76 -4.60 10.72
C THR A 51 7.83 -5.66 11.82
N ALA A 52 8.27 -6.86 11.44
CA ALA A 52 8.51 -7.96 12.36
C ALA A 52 9.86 -7.78 13.05
N VAL A 53 9.89 -7.98 14.36
CA VAL A 53 11.09 -7.89 15.19
C VAL A 53 11.15 -9.06 16.14
N GLU A 54 12.37 -9.46 16.51
CA GLU A 54 12.59 -10.39 17.61
C GLU A 54 13.01 -9.61 18.85
N ILE A 55 12.34 -9.86 19.98
CA ILE A 55 12.77 -9.36 21.28
C ILE A 55 13.93 -10.22 21.77
N THR A 56 15.10 -9.59 21.94
CA THR A 56 16.32 -10.27 22.41
C THR A 56 16.57 -10.03 23.90
N GLU A 57 15.93 -9.03 24.50
CA GLU A 57 16.09 -8.69 25.92
C GLU A 57 14.87 -7.94 26.48
N HIS A 58 14.34 -8.41 27.61
CA HIS A 58 13.39 -7.66 28.44
C HIS A 58 14.12 -6.90 29.54
N THR A 59 14.10 -5.56 29.47
CA THR A 59 14.89 -4.74 30.41
C THR A 59 14.22 -4.57 31.77
N ASN A 60 12.92 -4.91 31.90
CA ASN A 60 12.08 -4.62 33.07
C ASN A 60 11.92 -3.12 33.40
N LEU A 61 12.42 -2.21 32.55
CA LEU A 61 12.26 -0.77 32.70
C LEU A 61 10.88 -0.34 32.21
N LYS A 62 9.92 -0.28 33.14
CA LYS A 62 8.53 0.06 32.84
C LYS A 62 8.37 1.51 32.39
N LEU A 63 7.41 1.72 31.50
CA LEU A 63 7.04 3.04 30.98
C LEU A 63 5.55 3.07 30.69
N ASP A 64 4.93 4.22 30.98
CA ASP A 64 3.57 4.54 30.55
C ASP A 64 3.63 5.70 29.54
N VAL A 65 2.92 5.56 28.42
CA VAL A 65 2.83 6.56 27.36
C VAL A 65 1.37 6.87 27.11
N VAL A 66 1.00 8.15 27.04
CA VAL A 66 -0.33 8.56 26.61
C VAL A 66 -0.33 8.77 25.10
N ASP A 67 -1.12 7.99 24.38
CA ASP A 67 -1.33 8.13 22.93
C ASP A 67 -2.82 8.14 22.60
N GLY A 68 -3.26 9.13 21.82
CA GLY A 68 -4.68 9.31 21.48
C GLY A 68 -5.62 9.44 22.69
N GLY A 69 -5.11 9.83 23.86
CA GLY A 69 -5.87 9.90 25.11
C GLY A 69 -5.93 8.58 25.90
N ASN A 70 -5.34 7.51 25.40
CA ASN A 70 -5.24 6.22 26.07
C ASN A 70 -3.85 6.04 26.68
N THR A 71 -3.76 5.45 27.87
CA THR A 71 -2.49 5.06 28.47
C THR A 71 -2.07 3.69 27.94
N LEU A 72 -0.91 3.66 27.28
CA LEU A 72 -0.19 2.45 26.89
C LEU A 72 0.88 2.16 27.93
N SER A 73 0.73 1.05 28.64
CA SER A 73 1.70 0.57 29.62
C SER A 73 2.55 -0.53 29.02
N GLY A 74 3.84 -0.53 29.34
CA GLY A 74 4.77 -1.54 28.85
C GLY A 74 6.16 -1.38 29.46
N GLU A 75 7.16 -1.82 28.73
CA GLU A 75 8.56 -1.70 29.09
C GLU A 75 9.44 -1.43 27.87
N TRP A 76 10.68 -1.03 28.14
CA TRP A 76 11.71 -1.04 27.12
C TRP A 76 12.18 -2.48 26.87
N VAL A 77 12.26 -2.83 25.60
CA VAL A 77 12.80 -4.11 25.14
C VAL A 77 13.90 -3.85 24.12
N LYS A 78 14.90 -4.72 24.09
CA LYS A 78 15.88 -4.75 23.01
C LYS A 78 15.35 -5.63 21.89
N VAL A 79 15.44 -5.13 20.66
CA VAL A 79 14.93 -5.81 19.47
C VAL A 79 16.00 -5.87 18.39
N ARG A 80 15.86 -6.85 17.50
CA ARG A 80 16.62 -6.95 16.24
C ARG A 80 15.70 -7.22 15.06
N GLY A 81 16.18 -6.85 13.87
CA GLY A 81 15.46 -7.13 12.61
C GLY A 81 15.60 -8.61 12.24
N ILE A 82 14.49 -9.24 11.89
CA ILE A 82 14.46 -10.62 11.37
C ILE A 82 14.05 -10.68 9.90
N ASP A 83 13.62 -9.55 9.33
CA ASP A 83 13.29 -9.44 7.92
C ASP A 83 14.59 -9.24 7.11
N ALA A 84 14.86 -10.15 6.18
CA ALA A 84 16.05 -10.12 5.33
C ALA A 84 16.15 -8.82 4.49
N TYR A 85 15.04 -8.11 4.30
CA TYR A 85 14.96 -6.88 3.50
C TYR A 85 14.96 -5.60 4.34
N GLU A 86 14.87 -5.69 5.67
CA GLU A 86 14.89 -4.56 6.60
C GLU A 86 15.88 -4.86 7.74
N PHE A 87 17.16 -4.91 7.37
CA PHE A 87 18.22 -5.17 8.33
C PHE A 87 18.48 -3.93 9.18
N PHE A 88 18.14 -4.03 10.47
CA PHE A 88 18.70 -3.18 11.52
C PHE A 88 19.36 -4.10 12.54
N GLU A 89 20.57 -3.73 13.00
CA GLU A 89 21.38 -4.60 13.86
C GLU A 89 20.65 -4.89 15.18
N GLU A 90 20.58 -3.90 16.08
CA GLU A 90 19.84 -3.99 17.34
C GLU A 90 19.46 -2.59 17.82
N GLY A 91 18.45 -2.50 18.70
CA GLY A 91 18.17 -1.27 19.44
C GLY A 91 17.03 -1.43 20.42
N TYR A 92 16.71 -0.36 21.16
CA TYR A 92 15.67 -0.37 22.18
C TYR A 92 14.38 0.29 21.68
N VAL A 93 13.26 -0.38 21.91
CA VAL A 93 11.90 0.14 21.62
C VAL A 93 11.00 -0.01 22.84
N PHE A 94 9.89 0.73 22.86
CA PHE A 94 8.85 0.55 23.88
C PHE A 94 7.83 -0.49 23.40
N ASN A 95 7.71 -1.61 24.11
CA ASN A 95 6.89 -2.74 23.66
C ASN A 95 5.37 -2.50 23.77
N GLY A 96 4.92 -1.40 24.40
CA GLY A 96 3.51 -1.00 24.36
C GLY A 96 2.99 -0.70 22.95
N TYR A 97 3.89 -0.59 21.96
CA TYR A 97 3.58 -0.48 20.53
C TYR A 97 3.90 -1.75 19.72
N LEU A 98 4.15 -2.88 20.39
CA LEU A 98 4.34 -4.17 19.73
C LEU A 98 3.09 -5.05 19.96
N THR A 99 2.89 -6.03 19.07
CA THR A 99 1.82 -7.02 19.19
C THR A 99 2.31 -8.38 18.67
N GLU A 100 1.79 -9.45 19.27
CA GLU A 100 2.01 -10.82 18.78
C GLU A 100 1.17 -11.11 17.53
N GLU A 101 0.09 -10.36 17.31
CA GLU A 101 -0.75 -10.51 16.12
C GLU A 101 0.05 -10.15 14.86
N LYS A 102 0.10 -11.06 13.90
CA LYS A 102 0.77 -10.79 12.63
C LYS A 102 0.08 -9.63 11.91
N LEU A 103 0.86 -8.57 11.66
CA LEU A 103 0.41 -7.40 10.94
C LEU A 103 1.02 -7.39 9.53
N GLU A 104 0.18 -7.12 8.54
CA GLU A 104 0.64 -6.88 7.17
C GLU A 104 1.22 -5.47 7.05
N LYS A 105 2.36 -5.35 6.35
CA LYS A 105 2.97 -4.06 6.04
C LYS A 105 2.03 -3.26 5.14
N ARG A 106 1.89 -1.97 5.44
CA ARG A 106 1.06 -1.05 4.64
C ARG A 106 1.82 -0.59 3.42
N PHE A 107 1.12 -0.37 2.31
CA PHE A 107 1.64 0.39 1.18
C PHE A 107 2.14 1.76 1.62
N LYS A 108 3.24 2.22 1.05
CA LYS A 108 3.84 3.53 1.34
C LYS A 108 4.28 4.23 0.06
N ALA A 109 3.90 5.50 -0.06
CA ALA A 109 4.40 6.42 -1.06
C ALA A 109 5.05 7.62 -0.35
N PRO A 110 6.39 7.61 -0.20
CA PRO A 110 7.12 8.68 0.48
C PRO A 110 7.31 9.89 -0.44
N TYR A 111 7.06 11.08 0.09
CA TYR A 111 7.55 12.36 -0.43
C TYR A 111 8.34 13.08 0.68
N ASP A 112 9.11 14.10 0.31
CA ASP A 112 9.90 14.88 1.27
C ASP A 112 9.01 15.49 2.36
N GLU A 113 7.86 16.04 1.96
CA GLU A 113 6.98 16.80 2.84
C GLU A 113 6.02 15.91 3.65
N PHE A 114 5.69 14.73 3.14
CA PHE A 114 4.76 13.79 3.76
C PHE A 114 4.88 12.38 3.19
N THR A 115 4.40 11.39 3.95
CA THR A 115 4.23 10.01 3.49
C THR A 115 2.76 9.66 3.37
N VAL A 116 2.35 9.08 2.24
CA VAL A 116 1.02 8.48 2.08
C VAL A 116 1.09 7.00 2.39
N THR A 117 0.17 6.49 3.21
CA THR A 117 0.02 5.06 3.48
C THR A 117 -1.40 4.58 3.25
N ILE A 118 -1.53 3.36 2.73
CA ILE A 118 -2.83 2.77 2.39
C ILE A 118 -2.86 1.34 2.90
N GLU A 119 -3.91 1.01 3.66
CA GLU A 119 -4.13 -0.34 4.19
C GLU A 119 -4.71 -1.27 3.12
N GLY A 120 -4.29 -2.54 3.13
CA GLY A 120 -4.79 -3.55 2.19
C GLY A 120 -4.29 -3.38 0.76
N ILE A 121 -3.19 -2.66 0.56
CA ILE A 121 -2.38 -2.67 -0.66
C ILE A 121 -0.97 -3.13 -0.26
N SER A 122 -0.44 -4.09 -1.01
CA SER A 122 0.88 -4.67 -0.80
C SER A 122 1.99 -3.62 -0.95
N LYS A 123 3.13 -3.88 -0.32
CA LYS A 123 4.36 -3.08 -0.53
C LYS A 123 4.75 -3.13 -2.01
N LYS A 124 4.99 -1.96 -2.59
CA LYS A 124 5.37 -1.78 -3.99
C LYS A 124 6.51 -0.77 -4.09
N GLU A 125 7.39 -0.98 -5.05
CA GLU A 125 8.38 0.01 -5.44
C GLU A 125 7.76 0.96 -6.45
N SER A 126 8.05 2.25 -6.31
CA SER A 126 7.61 3.24 -7.28
C SER A 126 8.39 3.08 -8.57
N LYS A 127 7.71 3.14 -9.70
CA LYS A 127 8.37 3.37 -10.99
C LYS A 127 8.61 4.87 -11.13
N THR A 128 9.81 5.26 -11.51
CA THR A 128 10.11 6.63 -11.95
C THR A 128 9.52 6.81 -13.35
N ASP A 129 8.96 7.99 -13.62
CA ASP A 129 8.51 8.32 -14.98
C ASP A 129 9.75 8.59 -15.83
N ASP A 130 10.11 7.63 -16.68
CA ASP A 130 11.26 7.72 -17.59
C ASP A 130 11.16 8.90 -18.56
N VAL A 131 9.96 9.45 -18.78
CA VAL A 131 9.70 10.55 -19.71
C VAL A 131 9.93 11.91 -19.05
N ASN A 132 9.77 12.02 -17.72
CA ASN A 132 9.99 13.26 -17.00
C ASN A 132 10.66 13.02 -15.63
N PRO A 133 11.97 12.73 -15.61
CA PRO A 133 12.70 12.37 -14.40
C PRO A 133 12.76 13.49 -13.35
N ASP A 134 12.51 14.75 -13.75
CA ASP A 134 12.46 15.91 -12.84
C ASP A 134 11.07 16.10 -12.21
N PHE A 135 10.07 15.30 -12.59
CA PHE A 135 8.71 15.38 -12.05
C PHE A 135 8.59 14.63 -10.72
N ASN A 136 9.33 15.10 -9.70
CA ASN A 136 9.26 14.65 -8.28
C ASN A 136 7.87 14.83 -7.62
N GLY A 137 6.87 15.23 -8.41
CA GLY A 137 5.48 15.35 -8.03
C GLY A 137 4.66 14.09 -8.25
N VAL A 138 5.12 13.12 -9.05
CA VAL A 138 4.33 11.93 -9.41
C VAL A 138 5.04 10.64 -9.00
N LEU A 139 4.32 9.73 -8.35
CA LEU A 139 4.75 8.36 -8.13
C LEU A 139 3.79 7.38 -8.80
N PHE A 140 4.34 6.41 -9.53
CA PHE A 140 3.60 5.37 -10.24
C PHE A 140 3.75 4.01 -9.57
N TYR A 141 2.63 3.30 -9.44
CA TYR A 141 2.55 1.96 -8.89
C TYR A 141 1.56 1.11 -9.69
N THR A 142 1.80 -0.20 -9.78
CA THR A 142 0.88 -1.14 -10.42
C THR A 142 0.23 -2.01 -9.34
N LEU A 143 -1.10 -2.02 -9.23
CA LEU A 143 -1.85 -2.88 -8.29
C LEU A 143 -1.70 -4.35 -8.65
N ASN A 144 -1.95 -5.25 -7.72
CA ASN A 144 -2.12 -6.68 -8.02
C ASN A 144 -3.57 -6.93 -8.49
N ASP A 145 -3.82 -8.07 -9.12
CA ASP A 145 -5.13 -8.41 -9.72
C ASP A 145 -6.30 -8.41 -8.70
N ASP A 146 -6.03 -8.63 -7.42
CA ASP A 146 -7.01 -8.66 -6.33
C ASP A 146 -7.06 -7.35 -5.50
N GLU A 147 -6.20 -6.38 -5.81
CA GLU A 147 -6.10 -5.12 -5.08
C GLU A 147 -6.99 -4.02 -5.65
N THR A 148 -7.50 -3.17 -4.77
CA THR A 148 -8.24 -1.97 -5.15
C THR A 148 -8.06 -0.88 -4.11
N LEU A 149 -8.10 0.38 -4.55
CA LEU A 149 -8.19 1.53 -3.69
C LEU A 149 -9.59 1.75 -3.11
N GLU A 150 -10.63 1.22 -3.73
CA GLU A 150 -12.02 1.54 -3.37
C GLU A 150 -12.33 1.18 -1.90
N GLY A 151 -12.86 2.15 -1.15
CA GLY A 151 -13.18 2.00 0.27
C GLY A 151 -11.98 1.87 1.20
N LYS A 152 -10.74 1.98 0.69
CA LYS A 152 -9.53 1.93 1.54
C LYS A 152 -9.33 3.24 2.29
N THR A 153 -8.66 3.13 3.44
CA THR A 153 -8.22 4.30 4.21
C THR A 153 -6.89 4.79 3.67
N VAL A 154 -6.88 6.03 3.17
CA VAL A 154 -5.69 6.77 2.75
C VAL A 154 -5.23 7.65 3.91
N ARG A 155 -4.00 7.45 4.38
CA ARG A 155 -3.42 8.19 5.51
C ARG A 155 -2.29 9.07 5.01
N VAL A 156 -2.27 10.33 5.43
CA VAL A 156 -1.20 11.29 5.09
C VAL A 156 -0.47 11.70 6.37
N LYS A 157 0.75 11.20 6.53
CA LYS A 157 1.66 11.56 7.63
C LYS A 157 2.55 12.70 7.16
N HIS A 158 2.33 13.90 7.67
CA HIS A 158 3.19 15.05 7.40
C HIS A 158 4.56 14.90 8.09
N HIS A 159 5.58 15.51 7.52
CA HIS A 159 6.93 15.59 8.09
C HIS A 159 7.26 16.99 8.63
N GLN A 160 6.35 17.94 8.43
CA GLN A 160 6.47 19.34 8.82
C GLN A 160 5.13 19.92 9.25
N GLU A 161 5.17 20.99 10.04
CA GLU A 161 3.95 21.70 10.45
C GLU A 161 3.14 22.16 9.23
N PHE A 162 1.81 22.06 9.34
CA PHE A 162 0.91 22.28 8.21
C PHE A 162 -0.41 22.91 8.66
N ARG A 163 -1.03 23.70 7.77
CA ARG A 163 -2.38 24.26 7.95
C ARG A 163 -3.47 23.27 7.53
N SER A 164 -3.31 22.64 6.37
CA SER A 164 -4.33 21.74 5.82
C SER A 164 -3.75 20.70 4.87
N ILE A 165 -4.39 19.54 4.84
CA ILE A 165 -4.18 18.50 3.84
C ILE A 165 -5.53 18.25 3.16
N GLN A 166 -5.54 18.27 1.84
CA GLN A 166 -6.69 17.91 1.02
C GLN A 166 -6.29 16.77 0.10
N VAL A 167 -7.13 15.75 0.01
CA VAL A 167 -6.91 14.61 -0.89
C VAL A 167 -8.06 14.56 -1.90
N PHE A 168 -7.71 14.36 -3.16
CA PHE A 168 -8.65 14.21 -4.26
C PHE A 168 -8.39 12.88 -4.97
N GLN A 169 -9.45 12.28 -5.50
CA GLN A 169 -9.37 11.08 -6.31
C GLN A 169 -9.95 11.34 -7.69
N LYS A 170 -9.32 10.78 -8.72
CA LYS A 170 -9.92 10.60 -10.06
C LYS A 170 -9.56 9.20 -10.57
N HIS A 171 -10.20 8.78 -11.63
CA HIS A 171 -9.81 7.58 -12.38
C HIS A 171 -9.67 7.89 -13.87
N ALA A 172 -8.99 7.00 -14.57
CA ALA A 172 -9.00 6.93 -16.02
C ALA A 172 -9.61 5.60 -16.45
N ASN A 173 -10.40 5.64 -17.52
CA ASN A 173 -10.85 4.45 -18.22
C ASN A 173 -10.12 4.34 -19.55
N SER A 174 -9.77 3.11 -19.93
CA SER A 174 -9.17 2.73 -21.21
C SER A 174 -10.03 1.68 -21.90
N ILE A 175 -9.70 1.40 -23.16
CA ILE A 175 -10.25 0.24 -23.88
C ILE A 175 -9.33 -0.96 -23.64
N ALA A 176 -9.93 -2.07 -23.23
CA ALA A 176 -9.32 -3.38 -23.26
C ALA A 176 -10.00 -4.25 -24.32
N ILE A 177 -9.24 -5.12 -24.94
CA ILE A 177 -9.72 -6.09 -25.92
C ILE A 177 -9.39 -7.46 -25.37
N SER A 178 -10.40 -8.27 -25.10
CA SER A 178 -10.17 -9.54 -24.44
C SER A 178 -11.17 -10.58 -24.89
N ASP A 179 -10.68 -11.81 -25.05
CA ASP A 179 -11.48 -13.00 -25.29
C ASP A 179 -11.30 -13.97 -24.11
N ASP A 180 -11.87 -15.17 -24.23
CA ASP A 180 -11.82 -16.17 -23.15
C ASP A 180 -10.40 -16.72 -22.88
N LYS A 181 -9.41 -16.40 -23.73
CA LYS A 181 -8.07 -17.02 -23.72
C LYS A 181 -6.94 -16.01 -23.57
N SER A 182 -7.13 -14.77 -23.99
CA SER A 182 -6.10 -13.78 -24.19
C SER A 182 -6.67 -12.35 -24.13
N HIS A 183 -5.78 -11.38 -23.98
CA HIS A 183 -6.12 -9.97 -24.01
C HIS A 183 -5.07 -9.18 -24.80
N CYS A 184 -5.50 -8.03 -25.31
CA CYS A 184 -4.65 -6.95 -25.78
C CYS A 184 -5.12 -5.64 -25.12
N ASP A 185 -4.19 -4.98 -24.45
CA ASP A 185 -4.44 -3.73 -23.75
C ASP A 185 -3.96 -2.55 -24.60
N ILE A 186 -4.88 -1.64 -24.95
CA ILE A 186 -4.54 -0.42 -25.67
C ILE A 186 -4.52 0.76 -24.69
N ILE A 187 -3.66 0.64 -23.69
CA ILE A 187 -3.57 1.56 -22.54
C ILE A 187 -2.90 2.89 -22.85
N ASP A 188 -2.41 3.09 -24.07
CA ASP A 188 -1.81 4.35 -24.55
C ASP A 188 -2.69 5.08 -25.59
N TRP A 189 -3.82 4.50 -25.99
CA TRP A 189 -4.74 5.13 -26.94
C TRP A 189 -6.00 5.61 -26.26
N GLN A 190 -6.10 6.93 -26.14
CA GLN A 190 -7.27 7.68 -25.67
C GLN A 190 -7.83 7.23 -24.31
N HIS A 191 -8.15 8.21 -23.46
CA HIS A 191 -8.66 7.91 -22.12
C HIS A 191 -9.83 8.82 -21.80
N TYR A 192 -10.81 8.25 -21.12
CA TYR A 192 -11.70 9.07 -20.30
C TYR A 192 -11.02 9.35 -18.97
N TYR A 193 -10.98 10.62 -18.56
CA TYR A 193 -10.57 11.03 -17.24
C TYR A 193 -11.76 11.57 -16.47
N SER A 194 -12.04 11.00 -15.30
CA SER A 194 -13.05 11.57 -14.42
C SER A 194 -12.61 12.92 -13.87
N SER A 195 -13.56 13.76 -13.47
CA SER A 195 -13.25 14.94 -12.66
C SER A 195 -12.63 14.53 -11.32
N TRP A 196 -11.78 15.39 -10.76
CA TRP A 196 -11.27 15.23 -9.40
C TRP A 196 -12.39 15.36 -8.37
N LYS A 197 -12.55 14.34 -7.53
CA LYS A 197 -13.51 14.30 -6.43
C LYS A 197 -12.77 14.42 -5.10
N PRO A 198 -13.13 15.35 -4.19
CA PRO A 198 -12.48 15.45 -2.89
C PRO A 198 -12.83 14.24 -2.02
N LEU A 199 -11.84 13.70 -1.30
CA LEU A 199 -12.05 12.64 -0.32
C LEU A 199 -12.49 13.22 1.03
N LYS A 200 -13.39 12.50 1.70
CA LYS A 200 -13.88 12.88 3.03
C LYS A 200 -12.89 12.42 4.10
N THR A 201 -12.68 13.28 5.09
CA THR A 201 -11.88 12.94 6.28
C THR A 201 -12.67 11.99 7.19
N ILE A 202 -12.07 10.86 7.56
CA ILE A 202 -12.70 9.85 8.46
C ILE A 202 -12.56 10.28 9.93
N SER A 203 -11.37 10.73 10.31
CA SER A 203 -11.06 11.26 11.66
C SER A 203 -9.78 12.10 11.61
N SER A 204 -9.69 13.12 12.48
CA SER A 204 -8.51 13.97 12.72
C SER A 204 -7.64 14.28 11.48
N ASN A 205 -8.17 15.04 10.51
CA ASN A 205 -7.49 15.75 9.40
C ASN A 205 -6.41 15.00 8.57
N LYS A 206 -6.20 13.70 8.75
CA LYS A 206 -5.07 12.95 8.18
C LYS A 206 -5.45 11.58 7.63
N LYS A 207 -6.70 11.15 7.80
CA LYS A 207 -7.25 9.90 7.25
C LYS A 207 -8.41 10.21 6.33
N PHE A 208 -8.39 9.63 5.14
CA PHE A 208 -9.36 9.87 4.08
C PHE A 208 -9.91 8.54 3.59
N GLU A 209 -11.18 8.52 3.21
CA GLU A 209 -11.81 7.34 2.61
C GLU A 209 -11.76 7.46 1.08
N ALA A 210 -11.13 6.48 0.42
CA ALA A 210 -11.13 6.38 -1.03
C ALA A 210 -12.53 6.02 -1.55
N LEU A 211 -12.97 6.72 -2.59
CA LEU A 211 -14.31 6.60 -3.14
C LEU A 211 -14.43 5.35 -4.01
N PRO A 212 -15.56 4.62 -3.94
CA PRO A 212 -15.87 3.58 -4.91
C PRO A 212 -16.13 4.20 -6.30
N ILE A 213 -15.87 3.41 -7.34
CA ILE A 213 -16.16 3.78 -8.73
C ILE A 213 -17.45 3.06 -9.11
N SER A 214 -18.51 3.81 -9.39
CA SER A 214 -19.78 3.20 -9.82
C SER A 214 -19.63 2.57 -11.22
N GLU A 215 -20.39 1.52 -11.51
CA GLU A 215 -20.41 0.88 -12.83
C GLU A 215 -20.65 1.87 -13.97
N LYS A 216 -21.56 2.84 -13.73
CA LYS A 216 -21.81 3.94 -14.68
C LYS A 216 -20.55 4.76 -14.94
N GLU A 217 -19.75 5.09 -13.92
CA GLU A 217 -18.51 5.86 -14.13
C GLU A 217 -17.41 4.99 -14.75
N ALA A 218 -17.29 3.72 -14.36
CA ALA A 218 -16.32 2.77 -14.88
C ALA A 218 -16.51 2.45 -16.36
N SER A 219 -17.73 2.60 -16.88
CA SER A 219 -18.08 2.36 -18.29
C SER A 219 -18.04 3.62 -19.16
N ARG A 220 -17.75 4.79 -18.59
CA ARG A 220 -17.68 6.04 -19.37
C ARG A 220 -16.43 6.06 -20.23
N PHE A 221 -16.62 6.47 -21.47
CA PHE A 221 -15.52 6.78 -22.37
C PHE A 221 -15.79 8.09 -23.09
N ILE A 222 -14.75 8.64 -23.74
CA ILE A 222 -14.94 9.76 -24.66
C ILE A 222 -15.62 9.26 -25.95
N ASP A 223 -16.23 10.17 -26.70
CA ASP A 223 -16.79 9.82 -28.01
C ASP A 223 -15.64 9.63 -29.00
N VAL A 224 -15.63 8.49 -29.70
CA VAL A 224 -14.53 8.11 -30.61
C VAL A 224 -15.08 7.46 -31.87
N ASN A 225 -14.32 7.56 -32.96
CA ASN A 225 -14.61 6.82 -34.17
C ASN A 225 -14.18 5.35 -34.03
N ILE A 226 -15.09 4.43 -34.30
CA ILE A 226 -14.83 2.98 -34.23
C ILE A 226 -13.82 2.53 -35.30
N ASP A 227 -13.76 3.21 -36.44
CA ASP A 227 -12.75 2.89 -37.46
C ASP A 227 -11.34 3.30 -37.00
N ASP A 228 -11.22 4.35 -36.19
CA ASP A 228 -9.94 4.74 -35.57
C ASP A 228 -9.51 3.70 -34.52
N LEU A 229 -10.46 3.19 -33.72
CA LEU A 229 -10.21 2.07 -32.81
C LEU A 229 -9.65 0.88 -33.61
N LYS A 230 -10.34 0.46 -34.68
CA LYS A 230 -9.92 -0.68 -35.52
C LYS A 230 -8.51 -0.51 -36.07
N ALA A 231 -8.17 0.67 -36.57
CA ALA A 231 -6.83 0.96 -37.06
C ALA A 231 -5.76 0.81 -35.97
N VAL A 232 -6.03 1.31 -34.75
CA VAL A 232 -5.11 1.23 -33.62
C VAL A 232 -4.97 -0.20 -33.10
N VAL A 233 -6.06 -0.96 -33.05
CA VAL A 233 -6.01 -2.39 -32.70
C VAL A 233 -5.12 -3.15 -33.68
N ASN A 234 -5.26 -2.89 -34.98
CA ASN A 234 -4.43 -3.55 -35.98
C ASN A 234 -2.94 -3.23 -35.80
N ASP A 235 -2.61 -1.96 -35.50
CA ASP A 235 -1.23 -1.51 -35.28
C ASP A 235 -0.63 -2.06 -33.98
N ALA A 236 -1.37 -1.98 -32.87
CA ALA A 236 -0.87 -2.34 -31.54
C ALA A 236 -1.01 -3.84 -31.21
N CYS A 237 -2.09 -4.48 -31.64
CA CYS A 237 -2.47 -5.85 -31.28
C CYS A 237 -2.32 -6.86 -32.41
N GLY A 238 -2.15 -6.39 -33.65
CA GLY A 238 -1.97 -7.21 -34.85
C GLY A 238 -3.27 -7.71 -35.48
N GLU A 239 -3.11 -8.41 -36.62
CA GLU A 239 -4.21 -8.81 -37.52
C GLU A 239 -5.27 -9.69 -36.83
N THR A 240 -4.88 -10.59 -35.93
CA THR A 240 -5.81 -11.48 -35.24
C THR A 240 -6.85 -10.72 -34.42
N TRP A 241 -6.42 -9.68 -33.68
CA TRP A 241 -7.33 -8.84 -32.91
C TRP A 241 -8.12 -7.89 -33.81
N SER A 242 -7.50 -7.37 -34.88
CA SER A 242 -8.19 -6.57 -35.89
C SER A 242 -9.37 -7.32 -36.51
N ASP A 243 -9.16 -8.58 -36.90
CA ASP A 243 -10.22 -9.44 -37.44
C ASP A 243 -11.32 -9.72 -36.41
N ALA A 244 -10.96 -9.90 -35.14
CA ALA A 244 -11.91 -10.18 -34.06
C ALA A 244 -12.86 -9.00 -33.78
N ILE A 245 -12.42 -7.76 -34.03
CA ILE A 245 -13.23 -6.55 -33.80
C ILE A 245 -13.84 -5.95 -35.07
N LYS A 246 -13.71 -6.60 -36.24
CA LYS A 246 -14.16 -6.03 -37.52
C LYS A 246 -15.65 -5.63 -37.54
N ASP A 247 -16.47 -6.39 -36.82
CA ASP A 247 -17.93 -6.22 -36.76
C ASP A 247 -18.37 -5.37 -35.55
N VAL A 248 -17.42 -4.89 -34.73
CA VAL A 248 -17.70 -3.99 -33.61
C VAL A 248 -18.25 -2.66 -34.14
N THR A 249 -19.30 -2.18 -33.49
CA THR A 249 -19.99 -0.93 -33.75
C THR A 249 -20.03 0.00 -32.55
N THR A 250 -19.78 -0.52 -31.34
CA THR A 250 -19.71 0.25 -30.08
C THR A 250 -18.54 -0.22 -29.21
N LEU A 251 -18.05 0.65 -28.32
CA LEU A 251 -16.89 0.37 -27.46
C LEU A 251 -17.08 -0.74 -26.41
N ASN A 252 -18.32 -1.24 -26.26
CA ASN A 252 -18.63 -2.34 -25.35
C ASN A 252 -19.17 -3.56 -26.09
N ASP A 253 -19.10 -3.58 -27.44
CA ASP A 253 -19.36 -4.79 -28.20
C ASP A 253 -18.20 -5.76 -27.98
N TYR A 254 -18.50 -7.03 -27.70
CA TYR A 254 -17.48 -8.06 -27.59
C TYR A 254 -16.61 -8.13 -28.86
N PRO A 255 -15.27 -8.26 -28.76
CA PRO A 255 -14.45 -8.47 -27.55
C PRO A 255 -13.93 -7.18 -26.87
N THR A 256 -14.46 -6.01 -27.21
CA THR A 256 -14.04 -4.72 -26.66
C THR A 256 -14.78 -4.38 -25.36
N LYS A 257 -14.10 -3.71 -24.43
CA LYS A 257 -14.70 -3.24 -23.19
C LYS A 257 -14.02 -1.98 -22.66
N VAL A 258 -14.82 -1.05 -22.17
CA VAL A 258 -14.33 0.07 -21.36
C VAL A 258 -14.03 -0.42 -19.94
N VAL A 259 -12.81 -0.18 -19.46
CA VAL A 259 -12.33 -0.64 -18.15
C VAL A 259 -11.61 0.48 -17.42
N VAL A 260 -11.66 0.45 -16.08
CA VAL A 260 -10.85 1.33 -15.25
C VAL A 260 -9.39 0.88 -15.35
N SER A 261 -8.53 1.73 -15.89
CA SER A 261 -7.11 1.41 -16.11
C SER A 261 -6.18 2.07 -15.10
N LYS A 262 -6.55 3.25 -14.58
CA LYS A 262 -5.74 3.99 -13.61
C LYS A 262 -6.61 4.65 -12.55
N GLN A 263 -6.13 4.66 -11.31
CA GLN A 263 -6.67 5.44 -10.21
C GLN A 263 -5.63 6.44 -9.72
N TYR A 264 -6.05 7.65 -9.39
CA TYR A 264 -5.16 8.75 -9.05
C TYR A 264 -5.54 9.30 -7.69
N LEU A 265 -4.54 9.55 -6.86
CA LEU A 265 -4.67 10.37 -5.66
C LEU A 265 -3.87 11.65 -5.86
N ARG A 266 -4.50 12.80 -5.66
CA ARG A 266 -3.82 14.10 -5.59
C ARG A 266 -3.87 14.60 -4.17
N ILE A 267 -2.69 14.86 -3.60
CA ILE A 267 -2.52 15.36 -2.25
C ILE A 267 -2.05 16.81 -2.36
N VAL A 268 -2.85 17.72 -1.79
CA VAL A 268 -2.52 19.14 -1.68
C VAL A 268 -2.31 19.45 -0.21
N MET A 269 -1.05 19.73 0.15
CA MET A 269 -0.69 20.16 1.49
C MET A 269 -0.42 21.67 1.48
N THR A 270 -0.94 22.38 2.47
CA THR A 270 -0.62 23.79 2.72
C THR A 270 0.13 23.89 4.03
N ASP A 271 1.33 24.45 4.01
CA ASP A 271 2.16 24.62 5.20
C ASP A 271 1.70 25.79 6.09
N ILE A 272 2.44 26.06 7.17
CA ILE A 272 2.13 27.13 8.13
C ILE A 272 2.27 28.54 7.55
N ASP A 273 3.04 28.72 6.48
CA ASP A 273 3.26 29.99 5.80
C ASP A 273 2.25 30.21 4.67
N GLY A 274 1.56 29.16 4.26
CA GLY A 274 0.55 29.16 3.20
C GLY A 274 1.07 28.68 1.85
N TYR A 275 2.31 28.18 1.77
CA TYR A 275 2.82 27.55 0.55
C TYR A 275 2.09 26.23 0.31
N LYS A 276 1.78 25.98 -0.96
CA LYS A 276 1.06 24.77 -1.38
C LYS A 276 2.00 23.83 -2.10
N THR A 277 2.07 22.60 -1.60
CA THR A 277 2.71 21.48 -2.27
C THR A 277 1.63 20.57 -2.83
N GLU A 278 1.75 20.21 -4.11
CA GLU A 278 0.89 19.25 -4.78
C GLU A 278 1.70 18.03 -5.21
N LYS A 279 1.22 16.84 -4.85
CA LYS A 279 1.78 15.55 -5.29
C LYS A 279 0.67 14.64 -5.81
N ILE A 280 0.99 13.74 -6.72
CA ILE A 280 0.07 12.82 -7.37
C ILE A 280 0.62 11.40 -7.26
N ILE A 281 -0.21 10.47 -6.80
CA ILE A 281 0.09 9.04 -6.82
C ILE A 281 -0.82 8.40 -7.86
N ILE A 282 -0.25 7.59 -8.74
CA ILE A 282 -0.97 6.90 -9.81
C ILE A 282 -0.85 5.40 -9.58
N PHE A 283 -2.00 4.74 -9.56
CA PHE A 283 -2.15 3.31 -9.44
C PHE A 283 -2.69 2.76 -10.76
N GLU A 284 -1.88 1.99 -11.47
CA GLU A 284 -2.32 1.20 -12.61
C GLU A 284 -3.11 0.00 -12.12
N VAL A 285 -4.28 -0.22 -12.70
CA VAL A 285 -5.15 -1.35 -12.42
C VAL A 285 -4.83 -2.43 -13.44
N PRO A 286 -4.42 -3.65 -13.03
CA PRO A 286 -4.21 -4.75 -13.95
C PRO A 286 -5.49 -5.06 -14.72
N LEU A 287 -5.33 -5.27 -16.03
CA LEU A 287 -6.42 -5.58 -16.94
C LEU A 287 -6.55 -7.08 -17.23
N ASN A 288 -5.80 -7.92 -16.51
CA ASN A 288 -5.73 -9.37 -16.72
C ASN A 288 -7.12 -10.03 -16.76
N SER A 289 -7.23 -10.99 -17.68
CA SER A 289 -8.42 -11.78 -18.08
C SER A 289 -9.09 -12.62 -16.99
N GLN A 290 -8.60 -12.55 -15.74
CA GLN A 290 -9.27 -13.06 -14.56
C GLN A 290 -9.99 -11.97 -13.77
N THR A 291 -10.39 -10.87 -14.42
CA THR A 291 -11.36 -9.93 -13.86
C THR A 291 -12.64 -10.68 -13.56
N LYS A 292 -12.70 -11.25 -12.35
CA LYS A 292 -13.77 -12.04 -11.72
C LYS A 292 -14.90 -12.37 -12.68
N LYS A 293 -14.89 -13.61 -13.18
CA LYS A 293 -16.04 -14.27 -13.81
C LYS A 293 -17.36 -14.08 -13.05
N GLU A 294 -17.32 -13.67 -11.79
CA GLU A 294 -18.50 -13.42 -10.95
C GLU A 294 -18.82 -11.94 -10.66
N SER A 295 -17.90 -10.99 -10.85
CA SER A 295 -18.21 -9.57 -10.56
C SER A 295 -18.83 -8.82 -11.74
N TYR A 296 -18.86 -9.42 -12.93
CA TYR A 296 -19.48 -8.83 -14.13
C TYR A 296 -20.43 -9.77 -14.87
N ALA A 297 -20.61 -11.02 -14.43
CA ALA A 297 -21.49 -12.01 -15.07
C ALA A 297 -22.96 -11.93 -14.63
N LYS A 298 -23.43 -10.74 -14.26
CA LYS A 298 -24.87 -10.45 -14.15
C LYS A 298 -25.23 -9.26 -15.03
N LEU A 299 -24.98 -9.41 -16.32
CA LEU A 299 -25.74 -8.76 -17.40
C LEU A 299 -26.03 -9.82 -18.46
#